data_AF-A0AAN6N980-F1
#
_entry.id   AF-A0AAN6N980-F1
#
_cell.length_a   1.000
_cell.length_b   1.000
_cell.length_c   1.000
_cell.angle_alpha   90.00
_cell.angle_beta   90.00
_cell.angle_gamma   90.00
#
_symmetry.space_group_name_H-M   'P 1'
#
loop_
_entity.id
_entity.type
_entity.pdbx_description
1 polymer ?
#
loop_
_entity_poly.entity_id
_entity_poly.type
_entity_poly.pdbx_seq_one_letter_code
_entity_poly.pdbx_strand_id
1 'polypeptide(L)'
;MSDGNSRVLPVLLGTISRREANLPSSWLDRGSFSVDKYLCVMAADPTSSLQLADLIVAVDGKPPPKSLSFKAKTVSFIIVRGGEEMRIEVPTRAASEFDRTWYASCFGMILQQPPPELPITMRDVPQGLHICRIQSGSPAKGWDIYESGFLLSINNQKISGKDDLEKVISNLPHLTEGK
;
A
#
# COMPACT_ATOMS: atom_id res chain seq x y z
N MET A 1 -14.32 -19.94 4.39
CA MET A 1 -15.40 -18.99 4.07
C MET A 1 -15.49 -17.94 5.16
N SER A 2 -14.84 -16.79 4.98
CA SER A 2 -14.97 -15.62 5.85
C SER A 2 -14.69 -14.35 5.04
N ASP A 3 -15.38 -14.19 3.91
CA ASP A 3 -15.42 -12.93 3.18
C ASP A 3 -16.59 -12.12 3.73
N GLY A 4 -16.27 -11.17 4.61
CA GLY A 4 -17.25 -10.28 5.22
C GLY A 4 -16.75 -8.84 5.20
N ASN A 5 -16.80 -8.20 4.03
CA ASN A 5 -16.77 -6.75 3.83
C ASN A 5 -15.70 -5.95 4.59
N SER A 6 -14.44 -6.39 4.53
CA SER A 6 -13.34 -5.47 4.87
C SER A 6 -13.29 -4.37 3.81
N ARG A 7 -13.29 -3.11 4.25
CA ARG A 7 -13.15 -1.92 3.41
C ARG A 7 -11.87 -1.19 3.78
N VAL A 8 -11.22 -0.58 2.80
CA VAL A 8 -9.96 0.15 2.97
C VAL A 8 -10.11 1.58 2.47
N LEU A 9 -9.22 2.46 2.94
CA LEU A 9 -9.16 3.83 2.45
C LEU A 9 -8.39 3.87 1.12
N PRO A 10 -8.77 4.73 0.17
CA PRO A 10 -8.02 4.95 -1.07
C PRO A 10 -6.83 5.92 -0.83
N VAL A 11 -6.10 5.73 0.27
CA VAL A 11 -4.97 6.59 0.66
C VAL A 11 -3.87 5.72 1.26
N LEU A 12 -2.61 6.08 1.05
CA LEU A 12 -1.50 5.52 1.83
C LEU A 12 -1.34 6.33 3.12
N LEU A 13 -1.36 5.64 4.25
CA LEU A 13 -1.05 6.24 5.55
C LEU A 13 0.31 5.75 6.05
N GLY A 14 1.12 6.68 6.55
CA GLY A 14 2.37 6.44 7.27
C GLY A 14 2.21 6.81 8.74
N THR A 15 3.13 6.37 9.58
CA THR A 15 3.17 6.85 10.97
C THR A 15 4.24 7.92 11.12
N ILE A 16 3.88 9.07 11.70
CA ILE A 16 4.83 10.14 12.05
C ILE A 16 4.90 10.28 13.57
N SER A 17 6.10 10.48 14.12
CA SER A 17 6.24 10.65 15.56
C SER A 17 5.79 12.05 16.00
N ARG A 18 5.38 12.18 17.26
CA ARG A 18 4.99 13.47 17.87
C ARG A 18 6.05 14.57 17.71
N ARG A 19 7.35 14.22 17.67
CA ARG A 19 8.45 15.18 17.51
C ARG A 19 8.57 15.73 16.08
N GLU A 20 8.13 14.98 15.10
CA GLU A 20 8.25 15.32 13.67
C GLU A 20 7.01 16.04 13.13
N ALA A 21 5.88 15.98 13.85
CA ALA A 21 4.59 16.46 13.38
C ALA A 21 4.39 17.99 13.42
N ASN A 22 5.34 18.77 13.96
CA ASN A 22 5.26 20.24 14.11
C ASN A 22 3.90 20.75 14.60
N LEU A 23 3.22 19.98 15.45
CA LEU A 23 1.90 20.32 15.97
C LEU A 23 2.01 21.43 17.02
N PRO A 24 1.04 22.36 17.11
CA PRO A 24 1.02 23.37 18.17
C PRO A 24 1.05 22.73 19.55
N SER A 25 1.81 23.28 20.50
CA SER A 25 1.94 22.74 21.87
C SER A 25 0.59 22.61 22.60
N SER A 26 -0.41 23.41 22.26
CA SER A 26 -1.78 23.30 22.77
C SER A 26 -2.49 21.98 22.43
N TRP A 27 -1.99 21.23 21.44
CA TRP A 27 -2.47 19.90 21.07
C TRP A 27 -1.83 18.77 21.88
N LEU A 28 -0.63 19.02 22.40
CA LEU A 28 0.12 18.06 23.19
C LEU A 28 -0.48 17.83 24.58
N ASP A 29 -1.27 18.79 25.05
CA ASP A 29 -1.88 18.83 26.39
C ASP A 29 -3.40 18.53 26.37
N ARG A 30 -4.02 18.42 25.18
CA ARG A 30 -5.40 17.91 25.05
C ARG A 30 -5.35 16.39 25.20
N GLY A 31 -5.30 15.94 26.45
CA GLY A 31 -5.21 14.55 26.86
C GLY A 31 -6.40 13.65 26.50
N SER A 32 -6.83 13.60 25.23
CA SER A 32 -7.72 12.53 24.78
C SER A 32 -6.94 11.33 24.24
N PHE A 33 -5.77 11.53 23.61
CA PHE A 33 -4.97 10.43 23.06
C PHE A 33 -3.48 10.61 23.32
N SER A 34 -2.95 9.91 24.35
CA SER A 34 -1.51 9.73 24.55
C SER A 34 -0.97 8.79 23.49
N VAL A 35 -0.79 9.28 22.26
CA VAL A 35 -0.24 8.51 21.14
C VAL A 35 1.13 9.07 20.74
N ASP A 36 2.16 8.24 20.83
CA ASP A 36 3.52 8.59 20.39
C ASP A 36 3.64 8.75 18.86
N LYS A 37 2.61 8.30 18.13
CA LYS A 37 2.56 8.24 16.67
C LYS A 37 1.20 8.70 16.16
N TYR A 38 1.22 9.59 15.17
CA TYR A 38 0.06 10.00 14.39
C TYR A 38 0.06 9.28 13.05
N LEU A 39 -1.11 9.15 12.43
CA LEU A 39 -1.19 8.72 11.04
C LEU A 39 -1.07 9.95 10.15
N CYS A 40 -0.18 9.90 9.16
CA CYS A 40 0.02 10.94 8.17
C CYS A 40 -0.41 10.40 6.80
N VAL A 41 -1.16 11.19 6.05
CA VAL A 41 -1.47 10.86 4.65
C VAL A 41 -0.21 11.04 3.82
N MET A 42 0.35 9.92 3.38
CA MET A 42 1.54 9.88 2.52
C MET A 42 1.16 9.97 1.05
N ALA A 43 -0.11 9.70 0.73
CA ALA A 43 -0.62 9.61 -0.62
C ALA A 43 -2.15 9.58 -0.56
N ALA A 44 -2.86 10.36 -1.38
CA ALA A 44 -4.32 10.28 -1.48
C ALA A 44 -4.81 10.15 -2.92
N ASP A 45 -5.78 9.26 -3.15
CA ASP A 45 -6.53 9.20 -4.41
C ASP A 45 -7.14 10.59 -4.71
N PRO A 46 -7.12 11.07 -5.97
CA PRO A 46 -7.65 12.39 -6.32
C PRO A 46 -9.12 12.62 -5.94
N THR A 47 -9.88 11.54 -5.75
CA THR A 47 -11.28 11.57 -5.34
C THR A 47 -11.47 11.59 -3.81
N SER A 48 -10.39 11.44 -3.05
CA SER A 48 -10.40 11.49 -1.59
C SER A 48 -10.46 12.94 -1.07
N SER A 49 -11.16 13.15 0.03
CA SER A 49 -11.15 14.42 0.77
C SER A 49 -9.89 14.62 1.62
N LEU A 50 -9.12 13.54 1.83
CA LEU A 50 -7.78 13.58 2.44
C LEU A 50 -6.75 14.10 1.44
N GLN A 51 -5.81 14.89 1.93
CA GLN A 51 -4.71 15.47 1.18
C GLN A 51 -3.37 14.98 1.72
N LEU A 52 -2.34 15.03 0.88
CA LEU A 52 -0.97 14.76 1.28
C LEU A 52 -0.60 15.62 2.50
N ALA A 53 0.09 15.01 3.46
CA ALA A 53 0.50 15.59 4.73
C ALA A 53 -0.62 15.92 5.73
N ASP A 54 -1.87 15.52 5.48
CA ASP A 54 -2.90 15.55 6.51
C ASP A 54 -2.50 14.63 7.67
N LEU A 55 -2.57 15.18 8.88
CA LEU A 55 -2.34 14.40 10.10
C LEU A 55 -3.68 13.93 10.65
N ILE A 56 -3.91 12.63 10.64
CA ILE A 56 -5.10 12.00 11.22
C ILE A 56 -4.87 11.84 12.72
N VAL A 57 -5.72 12.51 13.49
CA VAL A 57 -5.66 12.55 14.97
C VAL A 57 -6.79 11.74 15.61
N ALA A 58 -7.89 11.52 14.89
CA ALA A 58 -8.94 10.62 15.32
C ALA A 58 -9.69 10.02 14.14
N VAL A 59 -10.27 8.83 14.36
CA VAL A 59 -11.11 8.10 13.42
C VAL A 59 -12.37 7.67 14.15
N ASP A 60 -13.54 8.08 13.65
CA ASP A 60 -14.85 7.91 14.28
C ASP A 60 -14.87 8.35 15.76
N GLY A 61 -14.20 9.48 16.05
CA GLY A 61 -14.09 10.06 17.41
C GLY A 61 -13.18 9.27 18.37
N LYS A 62 -12.45 8.27 17.88
CA LYS A 62 -11.52 7.41 18.64
C LYS A 62 -10.07 7.65 18.19
N PRO A 63 -9.05 7.25 18.98
CA PRO A 63 -7.68 7.40 18.53
C PRO A 63 -7.44 6.58 17.27
N PRO A 64 -6.47 6.95 16.42
CA PRO A 64 -6.18 6.23 15.20
C PRO A 64 -5.88 4.75 15.49
N PRO A 65 -6.61 3.81 14.86
CA PRO A 65 -6.40 2.40 15.13
C PRO A 65 -5.06 1.93 14.55
N LYS A 66 -4.46 0.90 15.17
CA LYS A 66 -3.25 0.25 14.64
C LYS A 66 -3.47 -0.42 13.27
N SER A 67 -4.72 -0.71 12.92
CA SER A 67 -5.13 -1.32 11.66
C SER A 67 -6.24 -0.49 11.02
N LEU A 68 -6.09 -0.21 9.73
CA LEU A 68 -6.98 0.65 8.94
C LEU A 68 -7.98 -0.15 8.11
N SER A 69 -8.48 -1.24 8.70
CA SER A 69 -9.59 -2.01 8.14
C SER A 69 -10.90 -1.48 8.69
N PHE A 70 -11.77 -1.01 7.80
CA PHE A 70 -13.05 -0.41 8.13
C PHE A 70 -14.20 -1.32 7.68
N LYS A 71 -15.32 -1.26 8.39
CA LYS A 71 -16.57 -1.91 7.95
C LYS A 71 -17.54 -0.92 7.30
N ALA A 72 -17.42 0.36 7.66
CA ALA A 72 -18.30 1.42 7.19
C ALA A 72 -17.93 1.88 5.78
N LYS A 73 -18.93 2.27 4.97
CA LYS A 73 -18.75 2.83 3.61
C LYS A 73 -18.12 4.22 3.61
N THR A 74 -18.29 4.94 4.71
CA THR A 74 -17.72 6.26 4.95
C THR A 74 -17.21 6.28 6.38
N VAL A 75 -16.07 6.90 6.59
CA VAL A 75 -15.41 7.00 7.90
C VAL A 75 -15.14 8.46 8.20
N SER A 76 -15.41 8.84 9.45
CA SER A 76 -15.24 10.21 9.91
C SER A 76 -13.83 10.40 10.46
N PHE A 77 -13.09 11.33 9.89
CA PHE A 77 -11.74 11.66 10.35
C PHE A 77 -11.72 13.03 11.01
N ILE A 78 -10.97 13.13 12.10
CA ILE A 78 -10.45 14.41 12.57
C ILE A 78 -9.02 14.49 12.07
N ILE A 79 -8.74 15.52 11.29
CA ILE A 79 -7.42 15.78 10.70
C ILE A 79 -6.89 17.14 11.13
N VAL A 80 -5.57 17.30 11.02
CA VAL A 80 -4.89 18.58 11.05
C VAL A 80 -4.29 18.85 9.68
N ARG A 81 -4.69 19.98 9.09
CA ARG A 81 -4.18 20.48 7.81
C ARG A 81 -3.78 21.94 7.99
N GLY A 82 -2.52 22.28 7.70
CA GLY A 82 -2.03 23.65 7.87
C GLY A 82 -2.15 24.20 9.30
N GLY A 83 -2.21 23.33 10.32
CA GLY A 83 -2.37 23.71 11.72
C GLY A 83 -3.83 23.84 12.21
N GLU A 84 -4.81 23.68 11.33
CA GLU A 84 -6.23 23.74 11.69
C GLU A 84 -6.84 22.34 11.85
N GLU A 85 -7.65 22.17 12.91
CA GLU A 85 -8.45 20.96 13.11
C GLU A 85 -9.67 21.00 12.21
N MET A 86 -9.93 19.91 11.50
CA MET A 86 -11.18 19.77 10.77
C MET A 86 -11.68 18.34 10.75
N ARG A 87 -13.00 18.23 10.67
CA ARG A 87 -13.71 16.96 10.50
C ARG A 87 -14.02 16.76 9.03
N ILE A 88 -13.62 15.62 8.49
CA ILE A 88 -13.91 15.23 7.12
C ILE A 88 -14.52 13.83 7.07
N GLU A 89 -15.35 13.59 6.07
CA GLU A 89 -15.89 12.25 5.77
C GLU A 89 -15.15 11.69 4.56
N VAL A 90 -14.64 10.47 4.68
CA VAL A 90 -13.85 9.82 3.63
C VAL A 90 -14.55 8.53 3.21
N PRO A 91 -14.89 8.35 1.92
CA PRO A 91 -15.44 7.11 1.44
C PRO A 91 -14.38 6.00 1.48
N THR A 92 -14.79 4.83 1.95
CA THR A 92 -13.98 3.61 1.89
C THR A 92 -14.36 2.81 0.65
N ARG A 93 -13.46 1.94 0.18
CA ARG A 93 -13.70 1.02 -0.94
C ARG A 93 -13.71 -0.42 -0.45
N ALA A 94 -14.53 -1.29 -1.03
CA ALA A 94 -14.49 -2.70 -0.63
C ALA A 94 -13.12 -3.28 -0.95
N ALA A 95 -12.53 -4.06 -0.04
CA ALA A 95 -11.23 -4.69 -0.28
C ALA A 95 -11.25 -5.61 -1.51
N SER A 96 -12.42 -6.14 -1.89
CA SER A 96 -12.64 -6.94 -3.11
C SER A 96 -12.66 -6.12 -4.40
N GLU A 97 -12.84 -4.79 -4.33
CA GLU A 97 -12.68 -3.90 -5.50
C GLU A 97 -11.21 -3.73 -5.89
N PHE A 98 -10.30 -4.10 -5.00
CA PHE A 98 -8.88 -4.16 -5.28
C PHE A 98 -8.61 -5.54 -5.88
N ASP A 99 -8.24 -5.59 -7.16
CA ASP A 99 -7.91 -6.83 -7.85
C ASP A 99 -6.64 -7.45 -7.25
N ARG A 100 -6.83 -8.26 -6.21
CA ARG A 100 -5.82 -9.10 -5.56
C ARG A 100 -5.83 -10.52 -6.12
N THR A 101 -6.50 -10.74 -7.26
CA THR A 101 -6.97 -12.06 -7.69
C THR A 101 -5.86 -12.92 -8.29
N TRP A 102 -4.65 -12.38 -8.45
CA TRP A 102 -3.55 -13.10 -9.05
C TRP A 102 -2.19 -12.82 -8.39
N TYR A 103 -1.55 -13.90 -7.97
CA TYR A 103 -0.16 -13.95 -7.56
C TYR A 103 0.56 -15.02 -8.37
N ALA A 104 1.81 -14.76 -8.74
CA ALA A 104 2.69 -15.78 -9.29
C ALA A 104 3.93 -15.93 -8.41
N SER A 105 4.41 -17.17 -8.29
CA SER A 105 5.76 -17.43 -7.80
C SER A 105 6.66 -17.67 -9.01
N CYS A 106 7.73 -16.89 -9.14
CA CYS A 106 8.69 -17.02 -10.24
C CYS A 106 10.10 -16.83 -9.69
N PHE A 107 10.97 -17.84 -9.83
CA PHE A 107 12.34 -17.83 -9.30
C PHE A 107 12.46 -17.45 -7.81
N GLY A 108 11.40 -17.69 -7.03
CA GLY A 108 11.28 -17.31 -5.62
C GLY A 108 10.90 -15.85 -5.36
N MET A 109 10.54 -15.09 -6.39
CA MET A 109 9.77 -13.85 -6.25
C MET A 109 8.28 -14.18 -6.13
N ILE A 110 7.59 -13.48 -5.24
CA ILE A 110 6.12 -13.39 -5.24
C ILE A 110 5.74 -12.12 -6.00
N LEU A 111 5.06 -12.31 -7.13
CA LEU A 111 4.69 -11.27 -8.09
C LEU A 111 3.18 -11.04 -8.06
N GLN A 112 2.77 -9.80 -8.25
CA GLN A 112 1.38 -9.41 -8.45
C GLN A 112 1.26 -8.26 -9.45
N GLN A 113 0.05 -7.98 -9.93
CA GLN A 113 -0.21 -6.72 -10.62
C GLN A 113 0.03 -5.53 -9.66
N PRO A 114 0.63 -4.41 -10.11
CA PRO A 114 0.83 -3.26 -9.25
C PRO A 114 -0.47 -2.89 -8.53
N PRO A 115 -0.46 -2.84 -7.18
CA PRO A 115 -1.60 -2.38 -6.41
C PRO A 115 -2.13 -1.04 -6.97
N PRO A 116 -3.45 -0.85 -7.06
CA PRO A 116 -4.02 0.39 -7.58
C PRO A 116 -3.71 1.62 -6.69
N GLU A 117 -3.20 1.41 -5.48
CA GLU A 117 -2.74 2.47 -4.57
C GLU A 117 -1.30 2.93 -4.85
N LEU A 118 -0.54 2.17 -5.64
CA LEU A 118 0.87 2.45 -5.91
C LEU A 118 1.07 3.73 -6.76
N PRO A 119 0.21 4.07 -7.75
CA PRO A 119 0.24 5.38 -8.41
C PRO A 119 0.05 6.58 -7.47
N ILE A 120 -0.50 6.34 -6.28
CA ILE A 120 -0.70 7.42 -5.31
C ILE A 120 0.66 7.86 -4.72
N THR A 121 1.58 6.92 -4.51
CA THR A 121 2.88 7.15 -3.85
C THR A 121 4.02 7.30 -4.84
N MET A 122 3.85 6.79 -6.05
CA MET A 122 4.85 6.81 -7.11
C MET A 122 4.26 7.46 -8.36
N ARG A 123 4.88 8.58 -8.78
CA ARG A 123 4.43 9.37 -9.94
C ARG A 123 4.43 8.55 -11.24
N ASP A 124 5.45 7.72 -11.44
CA ASP A 124 5.63 6.90 -12.63
C ASP A 124 5.70 5.43 -12.26
N VAL A 125 4.54 4.76 -12.15
CA VAL A 125 4.50 3.31 -11.87
C VAL A 125 4.98 2.54 -13.10
N PRO A 126 6.05 1.74 -12.99
CA PRO A 126 6.52 0.93 -14.12
C PRO A 126 5.44 -0.04 -14.59
N GLN A 127 5.32 -0.17 -15.91
CA GLN A 127 4.48 -1.20 -16.52
C GLN A 127 5.16 -2.58 -16.43
N GLY A 128 4.98 -3.22 -15.28
CA GLY A 128 5.46 -4.58 -15.01
C GLY A 128 4.81 -5.15 -13.75
N LEU A 129 5.29 -6.31 -13.31
CA LEU A 129 4.74 -6.98 -12.13
C LEU A 129 5.45 -6.49 -10.87
N HIS A 130 4.68 -6.15 -9.83
CA HIS A 130 5.21 -5.72 -8.54
C HIS A 130 5.77 -6.92 -7.76
N ILE A 131 7.00 -6.79 -7.25
CA ILE A 131 7.68 -7.79 -6.43
C ILE A 131 7.24 -7.59 -4.98
N CYS A 132 6.25 -8.37 -4.54
CA CYS A 132 5.74 -8.32 -3.17
C CYS A 132 6.75 -8.79 -2.15
N ARG A 133 7.47 -9.85 -2.51
CA ARG A 133 8.32 -10.58 -1.58
C ARG A 133 9.37 -11.38 -2.33
N ILE A 134 10.54 -11.53 -1.74
CA ILE A 134 11.56 -12.45 -2.19
C ILE A 134 11.71 -13.55 -1.15
N GLN A 135 11.51 -14.80 -1.55
CA GLN A 135 11.64 -15.96 -0.68
C GLN A 135 13.10 -16.15 -0.26
N SER A 136 13.32 -16.38 1.03
CA SER A 136 14.67 -16.66 1.55
C SER A 136 15.26 -17.91 0.90
N GLY A 137 16.54 -17.87 0.55
CA GLY A 137 17.26 -18.97 -0.11
C GLY A 137 16.90 -19.18 -1.59
N SER A 138 16.08 -18.32 -2.19
CA SER A 138 15.75 -18.41 -3.62
C SER A 138 16.84 -17.81 -4.53
N PRO A 139 16.89 -18.20 -5.82
CA PRO A 139 17.79 -17.58 -6.80
C PRO A 139 17.63 -16.05 -6.87
N ALA A 140 16.39 -15.56 -6.78
CA ALA A 140 16.05 -14.14 -6.77
C ALA A 140 16.84 -13.33 -5.73
N LYS A 141 17.21 -13.93 -4.59
CA LYS A 141 17.99 -13.24 -3.55
C LYS A 141 19.39 -12.83 -4.02
N GLY A 142 19.94 -13.51 -5.03
CA GLY A 142 21.26 -13.25 -5.59
C GLY A 142 21.29 -12.32 -6.82
N TRP A 143 20.13 -11.85 -7.30
CA TRP A 143 20.03 -11.13 -8.59
C TRP A 143 19.91 -9.61 -8.48
N ASP A 144 20.31 -9.03 -7.33
CA ASP A 144 20.20 -7.59 -7.07
C ASP A 144 18.78 -7.02 -7.36
N ILE A 145 17.77 -7.85 -7.11
CA ILE A 145 16.36 -7.45 -7.16
C ILE A 145 15.83 -7.25 -5.74
N TYR A 146 14.90 -6.31 -5.61
CA TYR A 146 14.43 -5.83 -4.32
C TYR A 146 12.92 -6.04 -4.17
N GLU A 147 12.50 -6.31 -2.94
CA GLU A 147 11.09 -6.20 -2.57
C GLU A 147 10.64 -4.75 -2.82
N SER A 148 9.37 -4.58 -3.22
CA SER A 148 8.83 -3.31 -3.73
C SER A 148 9.38 -2.85 -5.09
N GLY A 149 10.25 -3.65 -5.72
CA GLY A 149 10.68 -3.47 -7.11
C GLY A 149 9.65 -3.96 -8.12
N PHE A 150 10.01 -3.86 -9.41
CA PHE A 150 9.18 -4.30 -10.53
C PHE A 150 9.95 -5.28 -11.42
N LEU A 151 9.31 -6.39 -11.77
CA LEU A 151 9.77 -7.27 -12.83
C LEU A 151 9.31 -6.70 -14.18
N LEU A 152 10.25 -6.11 -14.92
CA LEU A 152 9.98 -5.45 -16.20
C LEU A 152 10.27 -6.34 -17.41
N SER A 153 11.20 -7.28 -17.26
CA SER A 153 11.59 -8.20 -18.33
C SER A 153 12.29 -9.44 -17.80
N ILE A 154 12.18 -10.55 -18.52
CA ILE A 154 13.01 -11.75 -18.35
C ILE A 154 13.65 -12.06 -19.71
N ASN A 155 14.97 -12.26 -19.76
CA ASN A 155 15.71 -12.55 -21.00
C ASN A 155 15.38 -11.58 -22.15
N ASN A 156 15.35 -10.27 -21.87
CA ASN A 156 14.99 -9.19 -22.80
C ASN A 156 13.54 -9.24 -23.33
N GLN A 157 12.68 -10.11 -22.81
CA GLN A 157 11.26 -10.13 -23.13
C GLN A 157 10.51 -9.29 -22.09
N LYS A 158 9.79 -8.27 -22.55
CA LYS A 158 9.01 -7.37 -21.69
C LYS A 158 7.92 -8.14 -20.96
N ILE A 159 7.74 -7.84 -19.68
CA ILE A 159 6.65 -8.34 -18.84
C ILE A 159 5.79 -7.15 -18.45
N SER A 160 4.53 -7.11 -18.89
CA SER A 160 3.55 -6.10 -18.50
C SER A 160 2.37 -6.67 -17.72
N GLY A 161 2.32 -7.99 -17.55
CA GLY A 161 1.28 -8.65 -16.76
C GLY A 161 1.43 -10.16 -16.70
N LYS A 162 0.37 -10.80 -16.19
CA LYS A 162 0.24 -12.26 -16.06
C LYS A 162 0.55 -13.00 -17.36
N ASP A 163 -0.12 -12.63 -18.45
CA ASP A 163 -0.06 -13.38 -19.69
C ASP A 163 1.34 -13.35 -20.31
N ASP A 164 2.03 -12.21 -20.21
CA ASP A 164 3.43 -12.09 -20.63
C ASP A 164 4.34 -12.98 -19.78
N LEU A 165 4.14 -13.01 -18.45
CA LEU A 165 4.92 -13.84 -17.55
C LEU A 165 4.75 -15.33 -17.87
N GLU A 166 3.50 -15.79 -18.04
CA GLU A 166 3.20 -17.18 -18.39
C GLU A 166 3.85 -17.54 -19.73
N LYS A 167 3.72 -16.68 -20.74
CA LYS A 167 4.35 -16.87 -22.04
C LYS A 167 5.87 -16.97 -21.94
N VAL A 168 6.52 -16.09 -21.20
CA VAL A 168 7.98 -16.12 -21.08
C VAL A 168 8.44 -17.36 -20.33
N ILE A 169 7.80 -17.71 -19.21
CA ILE A 169 8.14 -18.90 -18.42
C ILE A 169 7.97 -20.18 -19.25
N SER A 170 6.88 -20.31 -20.00
CA SER A 170 6.63 -21.49 -20.85
C SER A 170 7.68 -21.66 -21.96
N ASN A 171 8.37 -20.58 -22.35
CA ASN A 171 9.40 -20.59 -23.39
C ASN A 171 10.83 -20.63 -22.82
N LEU A 172 10.99 -20.68 -21.49
CA LEU A 172 12.30 -20.90 -20.91
C LEU A 172 12.77 -22.31 -21.26
N PRO A 173 14.06 -22.49 -21.61
CA PRO A 173 14.62 -23.82 -21.78
C PRO A 173 14.33 -24.61 -20.49
N HIS A 174 13.72 -25.78 -20.62
CA HIS A 174 13.41 -26.63 -19.48
C HIS A 174 14.67 -26.78 -18.62
N LEU A 175 14.59 -26.47 -17.32
CA LEU A 175 15.57 -26.91 -16.33
C LEU A 175 15.45 -28.43 -16.13
N THR A 176 15.55 -29.19 -17.21
CA THR A 176 15.75 -30.63 -17.20
C THR A 176 17.14 -30.85 -17.77
N GLU A 177 18.14 -30.81 -16.89
CA GLU A 177 19.34 -31.65 -16.96
C GLU A 177 20.20 -31.40 -15.71
N GLY A 178 19.73 -31.93 -14.58
CA GLY A 178 20.60 -32.42 -13.52
C GLY A 178 20.65 -33.94 -13.65
N LYS A 179 21.71 -34.47 -14.26
CA LYS A 179 22.14 -35.85 -14.04
C LYS A 179 22.65 -36.00 -12.61
#